data_AF-A0A7R9IA46-F1
#
_entry.id   AF-A0A7R9IA46-F1
#
_cell.length_a   1.000
_cell.length_b   1.000
_cell.length_c   1.000
_cell.angle_alpha   90.00
_cell.angle_beta   90.00
_cell.angle_gamma   90.00
#
_symmetry.space_group_name_H-M   'P 1'
#
loop_
_entity.id
_entity.type
_entity.pdbx_description
1 polymer ?
#
loop_
_entity_poly.entity_id
_entity_poly.type
_entity_poly.pdbx_seq_one_letter_code
_entity_poly.pdbx_strand_id
1 'polypeptide(L)'
;CFCFLPSVFYVFYEQYLTIWSDAFYSLGLSLVAVFLVTLLLTGLNVFSSLIVLLLVTAIVTNLAGFMVWWSISLNAVSLVNLVMCVGIAVEFCSHIVHAFTLSCQETRMERAADALTNTGSSVSILSLSHILQLSQTLTHSHYLGATFEVVIICN
;
A
#
# COMPACT_ATOMS: atom_id res chain seq x y z
N CYS A 1 27.29 32.45 -16.09
CA CYS A 1 27.42 31.10 -16.66
C CYS A 1 28.09 30.23 -15.60
N PHE A 2 27.30 29.64 -14.69
CA PHE A 2 27.84 28.85 -13.58
C PHE A 2 28.16 27.46 -14.13
N CYS A 3 29.44 27.11 -14.10
CA CYS A 3 29.95 25.84 -14.61
C CYS A 3 29.51 24.71 -13.67
N PHE A 4 28.39 24.06 -13.97
CA PHE A 4 28.10 22.75 -13.40
C PHE A 4 29.01 21.74 -14.12
N LEU A 5 30.05 21.24 -13.44
CA LEU A 5 30.66 19.98 -13.85
C LEU A 5 29.67 18.87 -13.48
N PRO A 6 29.04 18.15 -14.43
CA PRO A 6 28.28 16.98 -14.09
C PRO A 6 29.28 15.88 -13.71
N SER A 7 29.63 15.80 -12.43
CA SER A 7 30.19 14.57 -11.90
C SER A 7 29.07 13.55 -11.89
N VAL A 8 29.32 12.32 -12.36
CA VAL A 8 28.31 11.24 -12.40
C VAL A 8 27.68 11.00 -11.01
N PHE A 9 28.40 11.33 -9.95
CA PHE A 9 27.94 11.27 -8.55
C PHE A 9 26.88 12.31 -8.17
N TYR A 10 26.76 13.43 -8.90
CA TYR A 10 25.77 14.48 -8.60
C TYR A 10 24.33 13.99 -8.77
N VAL A 11 24.06 13.21 -9.83
CA VAL A 11 22.74 12.65 -10.13
C VAL A 11 22.24 11.71 -9.01
N PHE A 12 23.14 10.93 -8.40
CA PHE A 12 22.77 10.02 -7.32
C PHE A 12 22.45 10.73 -6.00
N TYR A 13 22.99 11.94 -5.80
CA TYR A 13 22.83 12.70 -4.55
C TYR A 13 21.56 13.56 -4.54
N GLU A 14 21.18 14.14 -5.69
CA GLU A 14 19.89 14.84 -5.84
C GLU A 14 18.70 13.95 -5.48
N GLN A 15 18.74 12.68 -5.85
CA GLN A 15 17.66 11.72 -5.63
C GLN A 15 17.42 11.40 -4.14
N TYR A 16 18.44 11.51 -3.29
CA TYR A 16 18.29 11.38 -1.82
C TYR A 16 17.73 12.65 -1.17
N LEU A 17 17.98 13.82 -1.76
CA LEU A 17 17.49 15.11 -1.24
C LEU A 17 15.98 15.27 -1.43
N THR A 18 15.41 14.75 -2.52
CA THR A 18 13.96 14.86 -2.81
C THR A 18 13.13 13.65 -2.36
N ILE A 19 13.78 12.57 -1.92
CA ILE A 19 13.11 11.29 -1.61
C ILE A 19 12.02 11.42 -0.53
N TRP A 20 12.25 12.28 0.46
CA TRP A 20 11.26 12.52 1.52
C TRP A 20 10.03 13.25 0.99
N SER A 21 10.23 14.26 0.14
CA SER A 21 9.13 15.00 -0.47
C SER A 21 8.32 14.09 -1.38
N ASP A 22 8.96 13.30 -2.23
CA ASP A 22 8.29 12.34 -3.11
C ASP A 22 7.53 11.25 -2.33
N ALA A 23 8.07 10.81 -1.19
CA ALA A 23 7.40 9.88 -0.30
C ALA A 23 6.12 10.46 0.31
N PHE A 24 6.17 11.69 0.83
CA PHE A 24 4.98 12.34 1.38
C PHE A 24 3.93 12.63 0.29
N TYR A 25 4.35 13.05 -0.91
CA TYR A 25 3.41 13.29 -2.01
C TYR A 25 2.71 12.01 -2.48
N SER A 26 3.45 10.92 -2.67
CA SER A 26 2.87 9.65 -3.12
C SER A 26 1.95 9.00 -2.08
N LEU A 27 2.35 9.01 -0.80
CA LEU A 27 1.51 8.54 0.31
C LEU A 27 0.28 9.43 0.55
N GLY A 28 0.42 10.74 0.39
CA GLY A 28 -0.70 11.67 0.49
C GLY A 28 -1.73 11.46 -0.63
N LEU A 29 -1.26 11.29 -1.88
CA LEU A 29 -2.13 11.05 -3.03
C LEU A 29 -2.89 9.72 -2.88
N SER A 30 -2.22 8.66 -2.39
CA SER A 30 -2.87 7.37 -2.15
C SER A 30 -3.94 7.48 -1.06
N LEU A 31 -3.66 8.14 0.07
CA LEU A 31 -4.63 8.37 1.14
C LEU A 31 -5.89 9.11 0.64
N VAL A 32 -5.72 10.13 -0.20
CA VAL A 32 -6.84 10.87 -0.81
C VAL A 32 -7.65 9.96 -1.73
N ALA A 33 -6.98 9.15 -2.56
CA ALA A 33 -7.66 8.20 -3.44
C ALA A 33 -8.48 7.16 -2.65
N VAL A 34 -7.93 6.60 -1.57
CA VAL A 34 -8.66 5.66 -0.71
C VAL A 34 -9.85 6.35 -0.04
N PHE A 35 -9.68 7.56 0.48
CA PHE A 35 -10.77 8.31 1.09
C PHE A 35 -11.93 8.52 0.11
N LEU A 36 -11.64 8.88 -1.14
CA LEU A 36 -12.64 9.05 -2.20
C LEU A 36 -13.40 7.76 -2.51
N VAL A 37 -12.69 6.65 -2.71
CA VAL A 37 -13.29 5.33 -3.01
C VAL A 37 -14.17 4.86 -1.85
N THR A 38 -13.68 5.01 -0.62
CA THR A 38 -14.41 4.61 0.60
C THR A 38 -15.68 5.45 0.81
N LEU A 39 -15.61 6.75 0.52
CA LEU A 39 -16.74 7.68 0.62
C LEU A 39 -17.83 7.35 -0.42
N LEU A 40 -17.43 6.98 -1.64
CA LEU A 40 -18.34 6.53 -2.69
C LEU A 40 -19.03 5.21 -2.33
N LEU A 41 -18.28 4.21 -1.86
CA LEU A 41 -18.81 2.88 -1.51
C LEU A 41 -19.77 2.91 -0.32
N THR A 42 -19.54 3.78 0.67
CA THR A 42 -20.33 3.83 1.91
C THR A 42 -21.65 4.60 1.77
N GLY A 43 -21.92 5.20 0.60
CA GLY A 43 -23.19 5.88 0.32
C GLY A 43 -23.46 7.07 1.26
N LEU A 44 -22.46 7.94 1.48
CA LEU A 44 -22.55 9.19 2.27
C LEU A 44 -22.90 9.06 3.76
N ASN A 45 -22.88 7.84 4.33
CA ASN A 45 -23.05 7.65 5.78
C ASN A 45 -21.77 8.03 6.55
N VAL A 46 -21.73 9.27 7.07
CA VAL A 46 -20.53 9.89 7.66
C VAL A 46 -19.93 9.09 8.81
N PHE A 47 -20.75 8.50 9.69
CA PHE A 47 -20.26 7.70 10.83
C PHE A 47 -19.57 6.40 10.40
N SER A 48 -20.15 5.67 9.45
CA SER A 48 -19.54 4.44 8.93
C SER A 48 -18.28 4.76 8.13
N SER A 49 -18.31 5.85 7.36
CA SER A 49 -17.16 6.32 6.60
C SER A 49 -16.00 6.71 7.52
N LEU A 50 -16.25 7.32 8.68
CA LEU A 50 -15.22 7.72 9.64
C LEU A 50 -14.48 6.50 10.21
N ILE A 51 -15.19 5.41 10.52
CA ILE A 51 -14.59 4.18 11.04
C ILE A 51 -13.67 3.54 10.00
N VAL A 52 -14.10 3.48 8.73
CA VAL A 52 -13.26 2.92 7.66
C VAL A 52 -12.07 3.83 7.37
N LEU A 53 -12.22 5.15 7.47
CA LEU A 53 -11.13 6.11 7.32
C LEU A 53 -10.09 5.95 8.44
N LEU A 54 -10.53 5.76 9.68
CA LEU A 54 -9.65 5.39 10.79
C LEU A 54 -8.94 4.06 10.56
N LEU A 55 -9.63 3.05 10.01
CA LEU A 55 -9.01 1.77 9.68
C LEU A 55 -7.91 1.93 8.60
N VAL A 56 -8.20 2.67 7.52
CA VAL A 56 -7.26 2.91 6.42
C VAL A 56 -6.04 3.69 6.91
N THR A 57 -6.24 4.77 7.65
CA THR A 57 -5.14 5.55 8.22
C THR A 57 -4.30 4.72 9.20
N ALA A 58 -4.93 3.87 10.02
CA ALA A 58 -4.24 2.96 10.91
C ALA A 58 -3.36 1.96 10.12
N ILE A 59 -3.85 1.36 9.03
CA ILE A 59 -3.07 0.45 8.18
C ILE A 59 -1.85 1.16 7.59
N VAL A 60 -2.03 2.37 7.05
CA VAL A 60 -0.92 3.16 6.48
C VAL A 60 0.13 3.51 7.54
N THR A 61 -0.30 3.94 8.74
CA THR A 61 0.64 4.23 9.83
C THR A 61 1.37 2.99 10.34
N ASN A 62 0.72 1.82 10.35
CA ASN A 62 1.37 0.56 10.74
C ASN A 62 2.45 0.15 9.73
N LEU A 63 2.17 0.24 8.42
CA LEU A 63 3.15 -0.07 7.37
C LEU A 63 4.35 0.90 7.40
N ALA A 64 4.09 2.20 7.52
CA ALA A 64 5.14 3.21 7.65
C ALA A 64 5.96 3.01 8.93
N GLY A 65 5.31 2.65 10.04
CA GLY A 65 5.97 2.35 11.31
C GLY A 65 6.86 1.10 11.25
N PHE A 66 6.41 0.05 10.55
CA PHE A 66 7.18 -1.17 10.35
C PHE A 66 8.49 -0.91 9.59
N MET A 67 8.43 0.01 8.63
CA MET A 67 9.58 0.41 7.82
C MET A 67 10.67 1.12 8.65
N VAL A 68 10.25 1.97 9.60
CA VAL A 68 11.14 2.64 10.56
C VAL A 68 11.67 1.64 11.59
N TRP A 69 10.83 0.72 12.06
CA TRP A 69 11.22 -0.29 13.04
C TRP A 69 12.27 -1.26 12.50
N TRP A 70 12.19 -1.63 11.21
CA TRP A 70 13.18 -2.47 10.54
C TRP A 70 14.46 -1.71 10.13
N SER A 71 14.56 -0.39 10.37
CA SER A 71 15.74 0.42 9.98
C SER A 71 16.13 0.29 8.50
N ILE A 72 15.15 0.07 7.62
CA ILE A 72 15.39 -0.04 6.18
C ILE A 72 15.69 1.35 5.61
N SER A 73 16.75 1.45 4.82
CA SER A 73 17.11 2.70 4.15
C SER A 73 16.06 3.06 3.10
N LEU A 74 15.38 4.21 3.27
CA LEU A 74 14.44 4.75 2.30
C LEU A 74 15.17 5.09 0.99
N ASN A 75 14.96 4.26 -0.02
CA ASN A 75 15.45 4.44 -1.39
C ASN A 75 14.25 4.45 -2.35
N ALA A 76 14.39 5.03 -3.54
CA ALA A 76 13.31 5.20 -4.52
C ALA A 76 12.65 3.85 -4.90
N VAL A 77 13.45 2.78 -4.99
CA VAL A 77 12.94 1.42 -5.24
C VAL A 77 12.11 0.88 -4.07
N SER A 78 12.57 1.12 -2.83
CA SER A 78 11.85 0.70 -1.62
C SER A 78 10.56 1.49 -1.43
N LEU A 79 10.56 2.77 -1.76
CA LEU A 79 9.38 3.63 -1.72
C LEU A 79 8.28 3.15 -2.69
N VAL A 80 8.64 2.81 -3.93
CA VAL A 80 7.67 2.28 -4.92
C VAL A 80 7.09 0.96 -4.44
N ASN A 81 7.92 0.08 -3.90
CA ASN A 81 7.48 -1.19 -3.34
C ASN A 81 6.55 -1.00 -2.12
N LEU A 82 6.86 -0.05 -1.24
CA LEU A 82 5.99 0.31 -0.11
C LEU A 82 4.61 0.77 -0.59
N VAL A 83 4.57 1.68 -1.57
CA VAL A 83 3.31 2.20 -2.13
C VAL A 83 2.51 1.07 -2.78
N MET A 84 3.17 0.13 -3.46
CA MET A 84 2.52 -1.06 -4.01
C MET A 84 1.91 -1.93 -2.92
N CYS A 85 2.63 -2.20 -1.82
CA CYS A 85 2.11 -2.96 -0.68
C CYS A 85 0.89 -2.26 -0.04
N VAL A 86 0.91 -0.94 0.10
CA VAL A 86 -0.24 -0.15 0.57
C VAL A 86 -1.44 -0.33 -0.37
N GLY A 87 -1.22 -0.27 -1.70
CA GLY A 87 -2.29 -0.47 -2.69
C GLY A 87 -2.99 -1.82 -2.56
N ILE A 88 -2.21 -2.89 -2.41
CA ILE A 88 -2.72 -4.26 -2.22
C ILE A 88 -3.51 -4.36 -0.90
N ALA A 89 -2.97 -3.83 0.20
CA ALA A 89 -3.65 -3.85 1.50
C ALA A 89 -5.01 -3.13 1.45
N VAL A 90 -5.09 -2.01 0.72
CA VAL A 90 -6.33 -1.25 0.54
C VAL A 90 -7.34 -1.99 -0.33
N GLU A 91 -6.88 -2.63 -1.41
CA GLU A 91 -7.74 -3.43 -2.28
C GLU A 91 -8.43 -4.55 -1.47
N PHE A 92 -7.68 -5.24 -0.61
CA PHE A 92 -8.26 -6.22 0.33
C PHE A 92 -9.29 -5.63 1.26
N CYS A 93 -9.00 -4.48 1.88
CA CYS A 93 -9.94 -3.83 2.79
C CYS A 93 -11.24 -3.45 2.06
N SER A 94 -11.13 -2.96 0.83
CA SER A 94 -12.28 -2.60 -0.01
C SER A 94 -13.15 -3.82 -0.33
N HIS A 95 -12.54 -4.95 -0.70
CA HIS A 95 -13.28 -6.20 -0.94
C HIS A 95 -13.99 -6.72 0.31
N ILE A 96 -13.35 -6.64 1.48
CA ILE A 96 -13.97 -7.05 2.76
C ILE A 96 -15.16 -6.14 3.09
N VAL A 97 -15.01 -4.82 2.99
CA VAL A 97 -16.07 -3.85 3.26
C VAL A 97 -17.24 -4.02 2.28
N HIS A 98 -16.94 -4.29 1.01
CA HIS A 98 -17.95 -4.57 -0.01
C HIS A 98 -18.70 -5.87 0.27
N ALA A 99 -17.98 -6.96 0.57
CA ALA A 99 -18.59 -8.24 0.95
C ALA A 99 -19.43 -8.13 2.24
N PHE A 100 -18.96 -7.34 3.21
CA PHE A 100 -19.71 -7.04 4.42
C PHE A 100 -21.00 -6.27 4.11
N THR A 101 -20.94 -5.28 3.21
CA THR A 101 -22.10 -4.46 2.82
C THR A 101 -23.14 -5.29 2.07
N LEU A 102 -22.70 -6.25 1.24
CA LEU A 102 -23.58 -7.12 0.45
C LEU A 102 -24.19 -8.27 1.26
N SER A 103 -23.62 -8.65 2.42
CA SER A 103 -24.11 -9.79 3.18
C SER A 103 -25.42 -9.48 3.91
N CYS A 104 -26.37 -10.41 3.81
CA CYS A 104 -27.73 -10.30 4.37
C CYS A 104 -27.89 -10.95 5.76
N GLN A 105 -26.79 -11.25 6.48
CA GLN A 105 -26.89 -11.93 7.79
C GLN A 105 -27.48 -11.00 8.87
N GLU A 106 -28.16 -11.58 9.86
CA GLU A 106 -28.91 -10.83 10.88
C GLU A 106 -28.01 -10.13 11.91
N THR A 107 -26.88 -10.76 12.32
CA THR A 107 -25.95 -10.16 13.29
C THR A 107 -24.70 -9.60 12.63
N ARG A 108 -24.16 -8.50 13.20
CA ARG A 108 -22.92 -7.87 12.71
C ARG A 108 -21.71 -8.82 12.75
N MET A 109 -21.68 -9.72 13.74
CA MET A 109 -20.60 -10.70 13.90
C MET A 109 -20.66 -11.77 12.80
N GLU A 110 -21.84 -12.28 12.48
CA GLU A 110 -22.02 -13.26 11.40
C GLU A 110 -21.76 -12.63 10.03
N ARG A 111 -22.22 -11.38 9.80
CA ARG A 111 -21.87 -10.64 8.58
C ARG A 111 -20.36 -10.47 8.40
N ALA A 112 -19.64 -10.20 9.48
CA ALA A 112 -18.18 -10.04 9.45
C ALA A 112 -17.47 -11.38 9.21
N ALA A 113 -17.93 -12.45 9.84
CA ALA A 113 -17.39 -13.80 9.62
C ALA A 113 -17.60 -14.27 8.18
N ASP A 114 -18.81 -14.07 7.64
CA ASP A 114 -19.20 -14.43 6.27
C ASP A 114 -18.43 -13.60 5.22
N ALA A 115 -18.26 -12.30 5.47
CA ALA A 115 -17.43 -11.44 4.62
C ALA A 115 -15.96 -11.88 4.61
N LEU A 116 -15.43 -12.29 5.77
CA LEU A 116 -14.04 -12.71 5.89
C LEU A 116 -13.78 -14.07 5.23
N THR A 117 -14.69 -15.03 5.37
CA THR A 117 -14.57 -16.35 4.72
C THR A 117 -14.68 -16.24 3.20
N ASN A 118 -15.61 -15.43 2.70
CA ASN A 118 -15.79 -15.24 1.25
C ASN A 118 -14.67 -14.40 0.63
N THR A 119 -14.14 -13.40 1.35
CA THR A 119 -13.05 -12.56 0.84
C THR A 119 -11.69 -13.25 0.97
N GLY A 120 -11.49 -14.12 1.97
CA GLY A 120 -10.22 -14.79 2.23
C GLY A 120 -9.70 -15.68 1.08
N SER A 121 -10.59 -16.33 0.35
CA SER A 121 -10.24 -17.13 -0.84
C SER A 121 -9.88 -16.25 -2.05
N SER A 122 -10.48 -15.07 -2.17
CA SER A 122 -10.10 -14.08 -3.18
C SER A 122 -8.76 -13.42 -2.84
N VAL A 123 -8.50 -13.24 -1.54
CA VAL A 123 -7.27 -12.62 -1.02
C VAL A 123 -6.03 -13.43 -1.38
N SER A 124 -6.09 -14.75 -1.21
CA SER A 124 -4.96 -15.62 -1.52
C SER A 124 -4.60 -15.61 -3.01
N ILE A 125 -5.59 -15.52 -3.90
CA ILE A 125 -5.38 -15.44 -5.36
C ILE A 125 -4.74 -14.10 -5.75
N LEU A 126 -5.22 -12.99 -5.17
CA LEU A 126 -4.67 -11.66 -5.43
C LEU A 126 -3.22 -11.53 -4.94
N SER A 127 -2.91 -12.04 -3.74
CA SER A 127 -1.52 -12.07 -3.26
C SER A 127 -0.62 -12.84 -4.22
N LEU A 128 -1.11 -13.96 -4.78
CA LEU A 128 -0.36 -14.80 -5.71
C LEU A 128 -0.11 -14.11 -7.07
N SER A 129 -1.11 -13.39 -7.61
CA SER A 129 -0.96 -12.66 -8.87
C SER A 129 0.02 -11.49 -8.75
N HIS A 130 0.03 -10.78 -7.63
CA HIS A 130 0.98 -9.68 -7.39
C HIS A 130 2.41 -10.18 -7.20
N ILE A 131 2.60 -11.32 -6.52
CA ILE A 131 3.92 -11.96 -6.40
C ILE A 131 4.45 -12.35 -7.81
N LEU A 132 3.59 -12.90 -8.67
CA LEU A 132 3.96 -13.23 -10.05
C LEU A 132 4.30 -11.97 -10.87
N GLN A 133 3.51 -10.91 -10.77
CA GLN A 133 3.75 -9.64 -11.45
C GLN A 133 5.08 -8.99 -11.02
N LEU A 134 5.39 -9.06 -9.73
CA LEU A 134 6.66 -8.61 -9.18
C LEU A 134 7.82 -9.45 -9.75
N SER A 135 7.70 -10.78 -9.75
CA SER A 135 8.71 -11.70 -10.32
C SER A 135 9.03 -11.44 -11.80
N GLN A 136 8.03 -11.07 -12.60
CA GLN A 136 8.21 -10.75 -14.01
C GLN A 136 8.93 -9.41 -14.20
N THR A 137 8.57 -8.40 -13.43
CA THR A 137 9.23 -7.09 -13.44
C THR A 137 10.71 -7.21 -13.02
N LEU A 138 11.02 -8.15 -12.12
CA LEU A 138 12.38 -8.45 -11.64
C LEU A 138 13.27 -9.14 -12.70
N THR A 139 12.68 -9.89 -13.63
CA THR A 139 13.45 -10.57 -14.69
C THR A 139 14.03 -9.56 -15.70
N HIS A 140 13.47 -8.34 -15.73
CA HIS A 140 13.89 -7.26 -16.64
C HIS A 140 14.88 -6.27 -15.99
N SER A 141 15.16 -6.36 -14.69
CA SER A 141 16.07 -5.44 -13.99
C SER A 141 16.88 -6.17 -12.93
N HIS A 142 18.20 -6.29 -13.14
CA HIS A 142 19.20 -6.99 -12.32
C HIS A 142 19.38 -6.41 -10.88
N TYR A 143 18.34 -6.28 -10.06
CA TYR A 143 18.42 -5.77 -8.68
C TYR A 143 17.83 -6.78 -7.67
N LEU A 144 18.61 -7.81 -7.33
CA LEU A 144 18.22 -8.92 -6.43
C LEU A 144 18.22 -8.56 -4.93
N GLY A 145 18.89 -7.49 -4.51
CA GLY A 145 19.20 -7.22 -3.09
C GLY A 145 18.12 -6.48 -2.30
N ALA A 146 17.40 -5.53 -2.91
CA ALA A 146 16.45 -4.66 -2.21
C ALA A 146 15.05 -5.28 -2.03
N THR A 147 14.79 -6.44 -2.63
CA THR A 147 13.48 -7.09 -2.68
C THR A 147 13.28 -8.16 -1.62
N PHE A 148 14.35 -8.79 -1.12
CA PHE A 148 14.25 -9.75 -0.03
C PHE A 148 13.72 -9.11 1.27
N GLU A 149 13.97 -7.82 1.50
CA GLU A 149 13.47 -7.12 2.69
C GLU A 149 11.97 -6.79 2.62
N VAL A 150 11.42 -6.51 1.44
CA VAL A 150 9.99 -6.14 1.29
C VAL A 150 9.08 -7.37 1.32
N VAL A 151 9.54 -8.51 0.80
CA VAL A 151 8.80 -9.78 0.91
C VAL A 151 8.58 -10.19 2.38
N ILE A 152 9.50 -9.82 3.28
CA ILE A 152 9.37 -10.08 4.71
C ILE A 152 8.40 -9.08 5.38
N ILE A 153 8.24 -7.85 4.87
CA ILE A 153 7.24 -6.90 5.41
C ILE A 153 5.79 -7.33 5.09
N CYS A 154 5.60 -8.09 4.01
CA CYS A 154 4.29 -8.59 3.58
C CYS A 154 3.98 -10.05 4.02
N ASN A 155 4.91 -10.75 4.68
CA ASN A 155 4.69 -12.09 5.25
C ASN A 155 4.60 -12.03 6.78
#